data_AF-A0A960PY79-F1
#
_entry.id   AF-A0A960PY79-F1
#
_cell.length_a   1.000
_cell.length_b   1.000
_cell.length_c   1.000
_cell.angle_alpha   90.00
_cell.angle_beta   90.00
_cell.angle_gamma   90.00
#
_symmetry.space_group_name_H-M   'P 1'
#
loop_
_entity.id
_entity.type
_entity.pdbx_description
1 polymer ?
#
loop_
_entity_poly.entity_id
_entity_poly.type
_entity_poly.pdbx_seq_one_letter_code
_entity_poly.pdbx_strand_id
1 'polypeptide(L)'
;MDGFNLSMLFFLGLIGVAVLAALIFRGIRSVGSKALTRRFQQFQDDGNLNHLMSWLAENESSRMIELLEFLEAHEAYEVASDIWYQCREKNGRSVRLTMLRMLSHLNNDELAVPIAQQLLNDYPNDDAVLDAYFGALLDAGHHSEVKPRLEHRISQKVKGTAFQGHLAHLLALEGKKDEARVIWQAVELQQRNLAINTLAPATKKLLQQQHHRTREKMSLFDIRWK
;
A
#
# COMPACT_ATOMS: atom_id res chain seq x y z
N MET A 1 14.17 -31.77 -12.81
CA MET A 1 12.95 -32.55 -12.51
C MET A 1 12.60 -32.16 -11.10
N ASP A 2 11.89 -31.04 -10.96
CA ASP A 2 11.61 -30.46 -9.66
C ASP A 2 10.21 -30.91 -9.26
N GLY A 3 10.16 -31.81 -8.29
CA GLY A 3 8.93 -32.23 -7.63
C GLY A 3 8.40 -31.08 -6.78
N PHE A 4 7.64 -30.18 -7.41
CA PHE A 4 6.81 -29.21 -6.70
C PHE A 4 5.72 -29.99 -5.94
N ASN A 5 5.85 -30.02 -4.62
CA ASN A 5 5.05 -30.89 -3.76
C ASN A 5 3.64 -30.31 -3.60
N LEU A 6 2.66 -30.85 -4.36
CA LEU A 6 1.25 -30.46 -4.30
C LEU A 6 0.68 -30.46 -2.87
N SER A 7 1.23 -31.27 -1.96
CA SER A 7 0.77 -31.34 -0.56
C SER A 7 1.07 -30.06 0.24
N MET A 8 2.10 -29.29 -0.12
CA MET A 8 2.46 -28.05 0.56
C MET A 8 1.52 -26.88 0.18
N LEU A 9 1.00 -26.89 -1.05
CA LEU A 9 -0.06 -25.97 -1.51
C LEU A 9 -1.40 -26.23 -0.78
N PHE A 10 -1.71 -27.49 -0.47
CA PHE A 10 -2.90 -27.84 0.32
C PHE A 10 -2.78 -27.38 1.78
N PHE A 11 -1.60 -27.50 2.38
CA PHE A 11 -1.37 -27.10 3.78
C PHE A 11 -1.34 -25.58 3.97
N LEU A 12 -0.70 -24.84 3.07
CA LEU A 12 -0.72 -23.36 3.11
C LEU A 12 -2.12 -22.81 2.79
N GLY A 13 -2.84 -23.43 1.85
CA GLY A 13 -4.24 -23.10 1.56
C GLY A 13 -5.18 -23.30 2.75
N LEU A 14 -5.03 -24.36 3.54
CA LEU A 14 -5.85 -24.61 4.73
C LEU A 14 -5.58 -23.62 5.87
N ILE A 15 -4.33 -23.21 6.06
CA ILE A 15 -3.94 -22.21 7.07
C ILE A 15 -4.47 -20.83 6.67
N GLY A 16 -4.30 -20.43 5.40
CA GLY A 16 -4.84 -19.17 4.88
C GLY A 16 -6.37 -19.11 4.99
N VAL A 17 -7.07 -20.23 4.74
CA VAL A 17 -8.52 -20.36 4.89
C VAL A 17 -8.98 -20.25 6.34
N ALA A 18 -8.28 -20.88 7.28
CA ALA A 18 -8.63 -20.82 8.69
C ALA A 18 -8.38 -19.41 9.28
N VAL A 19 -7.30 -18.75 8.87
CA VAL A 19 -6.98 -17.36 9.25
C VAL A 19 -8.00 -16.41 8.64
N LEU A 20 -8.35 -16.58 7.36
CA LEU A 20 -9.40 -15.82 6.69
C LEU A 20 -10.74 -15.97 7.42
N ALA A 21 -11.15 -17.21 7.73
CA ALA A 21 -12.37 -17.50 8.48
C ALA A 21 -12.38 -16.87 9.89
N ALA A 22 -11.23 -16.87 10.59
CA ALA A 22 -11.09 -16.29 11.93
C ALA A 22 -11.10 -14.74 11.92
N LEU A 23 -10.48 -14.11 10.92
CA LEU A 23 -10.50 -12.66 10.74
C LEU A 23 -11.89 -12.16 10.38
N ILE A 24 -12.61 -12.91 9.52
CA ILE A 24 -14.01 -12.67 9.19
C ILE A 24 -14.89 -12.78 10.45
N PHE A 25 -14.68 -13.78 11.32
CA PHE A 25 -15.44 -13.96 12.56
C PHE A 25 -15.30 -12.77 13.53
N ARG A 26 -14.16 -12.06 13.51
CA ARG A 26 -13.91 -10.86 14.33
C ARG A 26 -14.28 -9.53 13.64
N GLY A 27 -14.31 -9.46 12.31
CA GLY A 27 -14.31 -8.21 11.54
C GLY A 27 -15.60 -7.83 10.78
N ILE A 28 -16.62 -8.71 10.69
CA ILE A 28 -17.80 -8.48 9.81
C ILE A 28 -18.57 -7.17 10.04
N ARG A 29 -18.44 -6.49 11.19
CA ARG A 29 -19.25 -5.29 11.48
C ARG A 29 -18.81 -4.01 10.75
N SER A 30 -17.62 -3.93 10.15
CA SER A 30 -17.08 -2.64 9.65
C SER A 30 -17.03 -2.48 8.12
N VAL A 31 -17.23 -3.53 7.33
CA VAL A 31 -17.06 -3.46 5.86
C VAL A 31 -18.38 -3.08 5.19
N GLY A 32 -18.39 -1.95 4.47
CA GLY A 32 -19.58 -1.38 3.84
C GLY A 32 -20.21 -2.20 2.70
N SER A 33 -19.62 -3.33 2.32
CA SER A 33 -20.10 -4.17 1.21
C SER A 33 -20.84 -5.41 1.69
N LYS A 34 -22.17 -5.30 1.69
CA LYS A 34 -23.07 -6.43 1.95
C LYS A 34 -22.82 -7.62 1.03
N ALA A 35 -22.24 -7.40 -0.16
CA ALA A 35 -21.93 -8.47 -1.11
C ALA A 35 -20.73 -9.29 -0.64
N LEU A 36 -19.63 -8.64 -0.25
CA LEU A 36 -18.43 -9.29 0.29
C LEU A 36 -18.76 -10.08 1.56
N THR A 37 -19.53 -9.47 2.48
CA THR A 37 -19.99 -10.12 3.72
C THR A 37 -20.80 -11.40 3.44
N ARG A 38 -21.76 -11.35 2.49
CA ARG A 38 -22.57 -12.53 2.15
C ARG A 38 -21.76 -13.66 1.53
N ARG A 39 -20.77 -13.32 0.70
CA ARG A 39 -19.91 -14.33 0.07
C ARG A 39 -18.96 -14.97 1.05
N PHE A 40 -18.43 -14.19 1.99
CA PHE A 40 -17.66 -14.75 3.10
C PHE A 40 -18.50 -15.63 4.01
N GLN A 41 -19.75 -15.26 4.29
CA GLN A 41 -20.66 -16.15 5.02
C GLN A 41 -20.89 -17.45 4.25
N GLN A 42 -21.15 -17.36 2.95
CA GLN A 42 -21.35 -18.55 2.10
C GLN A 42 -20.11 -19.45 2.10
N PHE A 43 -18.91 -18.88 2.01
CA PHE A 43 -17.65 -19.61 2.14
C PHE A 43 -17.46 -20.24 3.52
N GLN A 44 -17.86 -19.56 4.59
CA GLN A 44 -17.82 -20.13 5.95
C GLN A 44 -18.77 -21.32 6.09
N ASP A 45 -19.94 -21.24 5.47
CA ASP A 45 -20.97 -22.27 5.57
C ASP A 45 -20.59 -23.55 4.79
N ASP A 46 -19.85 -23.42 3.69
CA ASP A 46 -19.50 -24.54 2.81
C ASP A 46 -18.01 -24.94 2.79
N GLY A 47 -17.12 -24.11 3.35
CA GLY A 47 -15.67 -24.32 3.35
C GLY A 47 -15.03 -24.33 1.96
N ASN A 48 -15.75 -23.92 0.92
CA ASN A 48 -15.36 -24.16 -0.47
C ASN A 48 -14.70 -22.93 -1.10
N LEU A 49 -13.37 -22.94 -1.14
CA LEU A 49 -12.56 -21.86 -1.73
C LEU A 49 -12.94 -21.60 -3.19
N ASN A 50 -13.41 -22.63 -3.91
CA ASN A 50 -13.80 -22.50 -5.31
C ASN A 50 -14.98 -21.52 -5.51
N HIS A 51 -15.86 -21.34 -4.52
CA HIS A 51 -16.94 -20.36 -4.61
C HIS A 51 -16.42 -18.92 -4.49
N LEU A 52 -15.44 -18.68 -3.61
CA LEU A 52 -14.77 -17.38 -3.51
C LEU A 52 -13.97 -17.09 -4.80
N MET A 53 -13.25 -18.08 -5.32
CA MET A 53 -12.47 -17.94 -6.56
C MET A 53 -13.36 -17.74 -7.80
N SER A 54 -14.50 -18.44 -7.88
CA SER A 54 -15.49 -18.23 -8.93
C SER A 54 -16.12 -16.84 -8.85
N TRP A 55 -16.37 -16.33 -7.64
CA TRP A 55 -16.88 -14.98 -7.43
C TRP A 55 -15.87 -13.90 -7.82
N LEU A 56 -14.58 -14.11 -7.54
CA LEU A 56 -13.51 -13.23 -8.00
C LEU A 56 -13.40 -13.24 -9.53
N ALA A 57 -13.55 -14.40 -10.18
CA ALA A 57 -13.47 -14.54 -11.64
C ALA A 57 -14.57 -13.80 -12.43
N GLU A 58 -15.70 -13.47 -11.82
CA GLU A 58 -16.83 -12.82 -12.51
C GLU A 58 -16.70 -11.28 -12.63
N ASN A 59 -15.86 -10.63 -11.81
CA ASN A 59 -15.72 -9.16 -11.83
C ASN A 59 -14.32 -8.75 -11.32
N GLU A 60 -13.32 -9.13 -12.13
CA GLU A 60 -11.97 -9.54 -11.71
C GLU A 60 -11.17 -8.49 -10.96
N SER A 61 -11.24 -7.21 -11.35
CA SER A 61 -10.39 -6.19 -10.74
C SER A 61 -11.02 -5.53 -9.50
N SER A 62 -12.29 -5.14 -9.56
CA SER A 62 -12.92 -4.41 -8.45
C SER A 62 -13.14 -5.28 -7.21
N ARG A 63 -13.59 -6.53 -7.38
CA ARG A 63 -13.79 -7.47 -6.27
C ARG A 63 -12.48 -7.89 -5.62
N MET A 64 -11.43 -8.04 -6.43
CA MET A 64 -10.09 -8.35 -5.93
C MET A 64 -9.52 -7.18 -5.12
N ILE A 65 -9.65 -5.94 -5.61
CA ILE A 65 -9.20 -4.76 -4.85
C ILE A 65 -9.93 -4.68 -3.50
N GLU A 66 -11.25 -4.83 -3.51
CA GLU A 66 -12.06 -4.79 -2.28
C GLU A 66 -11.65 -5.87 -1.27
N LEU A 67 -11.37 -7.09 -1.76
CA LEU A 67 -10.86 -8.18 -0.95
C LEU A 67 -9.48 -7.86 -0.38
N LEU A 68 -8.55 -7.37 -1.20
CA LEU A 68 -7.21 -7.02 -0.75
C LEU A 68 -7.27 -5.89 0.28
N GLU A 69 -8.02 -4.82 0.04
CA GLU A 69 -8.19 -3.73 1.01
C GLU A 69 -8.79 -4.23 2.35
N PHE A 70 -9.74 -5.16 2.29
CA PHE A 70 -10.24 -5.82 3.50
C PHE A 70 -9.15 -6.58 4.25
N LEU A 71 -8.33 -7.36 3.55
CA LEU A 71 -7.25 -8.13 4.15
C LEU A 71 -6.16 -7.24 4.75
N GLU A 72 -5.80 -6.16 4.06
CA GLU A 72 -4.88 -5.15 4.56
C GLU A 72 -5.39 -4.48 5.84
N ALA A 73 -6.68 -4.11 5.89
CA ALA A 73 -7.29 -3.52 7.09
C ALA A 73 -7.27 -4.46 8.32
N HIS A 74 -7.04 -5.74 8.10
CA HIS A 74 -6.92 -6.77 9.13
C HIS A 74 -5.51 -7.37 9.22
N GLU A 75 -4.52 -6.73 8.60
CA GLU A 75 -3.11 -7.13 8.59
C GLU A 75 -2.89 -8.58 8.09
N ALA A 76 -3.80 -9.07 7.26
CA ALA A 76 -3.84 -10.43 6.74
C ALA A 76 -3.01 -10.59 5.45
N TYR A 77 -1.78 -10.09 5.48
CA TYR A 77 -0.97 -9.89 4.28
C TYR A 77 -0.55 -11.21 3.61
N GLU A 78 -0.25 -12.25 4.40
CA GLU A 78 0.12 -13.58 3.89
C GLU A 78 -1.03 -14.18 3.07
N VAL A 79 -2.24 -14.12 3.61
CA VAL A 79 -3.47 -14.60 2.94
C VAL A 79 -3.74 -13.79 1.66
N ALA A 80 -3.53 -12.47 1.71
CA ALA A 80 -3.68 -11.61 0.55
C ALA A 80 -2.70 -11.96 -0.57
N SER A 81 -1.44 -12.23 -0.22
CA SER A 81 -0.40 -12.67 -1.16
C SER A 81 -0.76 -14.00 -1.83
N ASP A 82 -1.22 -14.99 -1.06
CA ASP A 82 -1.61 -16.29 -1.59
C ASP A 82 -2.79 -16.19 -2.58
N ILE A 83 -3.84 -15.47 -2.20
CA ILE A 83 -5.02 -15.27 -3.07
C ILE A 83 -4.62 -14.52 -4.34
N TRP A 84 -3.82 -13.46 -4.21
CA TRP A 84 -3.35 -12.70 -5.36
C TRP A 84 -2.53 -13.57 -6.31
N TYR A 85 -1.61 -14.39 -5.77
CA TYR A 85 -0.75 -15.25 -6.58
C TYR A 85 -1.57 -16.28 -7.38
N GLN A 86 -2.63 -16.82 -6.78
CA GLN A 86 -3.55 -17.75 -7.44
C GLN A 86 -4.38 -17.09 -8.55
N CYS A 87 -4.64 -15.78 -8.45
CA CYS A 87 -5.41 -15.01 -9.45
C CYS A 87 -4.56 -14.14 -10.39
N ARG A 88 -3.22 -14.24 -10.34
CA ARG A 88 -2.31 -13.25 -10.94
C ARG A 88 -2.46 -13.01 -12.44
N GLU A 89 -2.88 -14.02 -13.20
CA GLU A 89 -3.04 -13.93 -14.66
C GLU A 89 -4.12 -12.93 -15.10
N LYS A 90 -5.02 -12.56 -14.17
CA LYS A 90 -6.18 -11.69 -14.42
C LYS A 90 -6.05 -10.32 -13.76
N ASN A 91 -4.92 -10.06 -13.10
CA ASN A 91 -4.76 -8.88 -12.26
C ASN A 91 -4.35 -7.64 -13.07
N GLY A 92 -5.30 -6.71 -13.23
CA GLY A 92 -5.05 -5.41 -13.84
C GLY A 92 -4.13 -4.51 -13.00
N ARG A 93 -3.79 -3.34 -13.55
CA ARG A 93 -2.91 -2.33 -12.93
C ARG A 93 -3.19 -2.09 -11.45
N SER A 94 -4.45 -1.78 -11.12
CA SER A 94 -4.84 -1.39 -9.76
C SER A 94 -4.67 -2.53 -8.75
N VAL A 95 -4.98 -3.78 -9.14
CA VAL A 95 -4.79 -4.96 -8.28
C VAL A 95 -3.30 -5.17 -7.99
N ARG A 96 -2.43 -5.00 -9.00
CA ARG A 96 -0.98 -5.11 -8.84
C ARG A 96 -0.41 -4.02 -7.94
N LEU A 97 -0.88 -2.78 -8.06
CA LEU A 97 -0.50 -1.69 -7.15
C LEU A 97 -0.90 -1.98 -5.69
N THR A 98 -2.13 -2.45 -5.46
CA THR A 98 -2.57 -2.83 -4.10
C THR A 98 -1.72 -3.95 -3.53
N MET A 99 -1.37 -4.96 -4.35
CA MET A 99 -0.52 -6.05 -3.89
C MET A 99 0.90 -5.59 -3.56
N LEU A 100 1.50 -4.69 -4.34
CA LEU A 100 2.84 -4.15 -4.06
C LEU A 100 2.92 -3.49 -2.66
N ARG A 101 1.87 -2.78 -2.26
CA ARG A 101 1.77 -2.21 -0.91
C ARG A 101 1.77 -3.30 0.17
N MET A 102 1.05 -4.39 -0.04
CA MET A 102 1.01 -5.52 0.88
C MET A 102 2.34 -6.29 0.95
N LEU A 103 3.02 -6.46 -0.18
CA LEU A 103 4.33 -7.12 -0.22
C LEU A 103 5.39 -6.32 0.55
N SER A 104 5.32 -4.98 0.52
CA SER A 104 6.17 -4.11 1.35
C SER A 104 5.96 -4.38 2.86
N HIS A 105 4.70 -4.55 3.31
CA HIS A 105 4.43 -4.95 4.71
C HIS A 105 5.00 -6.32 5.09
N LEU A 106 5.11 -7.24 4.12
CA LEU A 106 5.72 -8.56 4.32
C LEU A 106 7.25 -8.55 4.16
N ASN A 107 7.86 -7.43 3.76
CA ASN A 107 9.25 -7.35 3.28
C ASN A 107 9.55 -8.45 2.24
N ASN A 108 8.57 -8.76 1.38
CA ASN A 108 8.70 -9.80 0.36
C ASN A 108 9.20 -9.20 -0.95
N ASP A 109 10.46 -8.78 -0.92
CA ASP A 109 11.13 -8.09 -2.03
C ASP A 109 11.28 -8.98 -3.27
N GLU A 110 11.45 -10.30 -3.04
CA GLU A 110 11.56 -11.31 -4.10
C GLU A 110 10.34 -11.32 -5.03
N LEU A 111 9.14 -11.07 -4.49
CA LEU A 111 7.93 -10.92 -5.28
C LEU A 111 7.65 -9.47 -5.69
N ALA A 112 7.97 -8.49 -4.82
CA ALA A 112 7.62 -7.09 -5.06
C ALA A 112 8.35 -6.52 -6.29
N VAL A 113 9.67 -6.74 -6.40
CA VAL A 113 10.49 -6.14 -7.47
C VAL A 113 10.06 -6.64 -8.86
N PRO A 114 9.90 -7.96 -9.12
CA PRO A 114 9.45 -8.44 -10.43
C PRO A 114 8.07 -7.92 -10.82
N ILE A 115 7.12 -7.85 -9.88
CA ILE A 115 5.77 -7.33 -10.13
C ILE A 115 5.83 -5.85 -10.50
N ALA A 116 6.60 -5.06 -9.74
CA ALA A 116 6.74 -3.64 -9.99
C ALA A 116 7.43 -3.37 -11.34
N GLN A 117 8.43 -4.17 -11.71
CA GLN A 117 9.10 -4.08 -13.01
C GLN A 117 8.16 -4.42 -14.17
N GLN A 118 7.37 -5.49 -14.05
CA GLN A 118 6.35 -5.83 -15.05
C GLN A 118 5.33 -4.70 -15.19
N LEU A 119 4.87 -4.16 -14.07
CA LEU A 119 3.90 -3.08 -14.06
C LEU A 119 4.47 -1.79 -14.71
N LEU A 120 5.73 -1.48 -14.47
CA LEU A 120 6.43 -0.37 -15.11
C LEU A 120 6.56 -0.59 -16.62
N ASN A 121 6.82 -1.82 -17.07
CA ASN A 121 6.87 -2.12 -18.50
C ASN A 121 5.51 -1.91 -19.18
N ASP A 122 4.42 -2.30 -18.51
CA ASP A 122 3.06 -2.12 -19.00
C ASP A 122 2.62 -0.64 -18.98
N TYR A 123 3.10 0.15 -18.00
CA TYR A 123 2.68 1.53 -17.75
C TYR A 123 3.88 2.46 -17.44
N PRO A 124 4.75 2.73 -18.43
CA PRO A 124 6.08 3.34 -18.20
C PRO A 124 6.07 4.80 -17.71
N ASN A 125 4.97 5.52 -17.92
CA ASN A 125 4.84 6.94 -17.58
C ASN A 125 3.81 7.22 -16.49
N ASP A 126 3.33 6.17 -15.83
CA ASP A 126 2.32 6.28 -14.79
C ASP A 126 2.96 6.58 -13.44
N ASP A 127 2.60 7.72 -12.83
CA ASP A 127 3.21 8.19 -11.58
C ASP A 127 3.02 7.22 -10.42
N ALA A 128 1.86 6.55 -10.31
CA ALA A 128 1.63 5.61 -9.22
C ALA A 128 2.41 4.30 -9.42
N VAL A 129 2.64 3.92 -10.68
CA VAL A 129 3.48 2.75 -11.01
C VAL A 129 4.94 3.05 -10.75
N LEU A 130 5.41 4.24 -11.13
CA LEU A 130 6.77 4.69 -10.82
C LEU A 130 6.99 4.81 -9.31
N ASP A 131 6.02 5.34 -8.58
CA ASP A 131 6.03 5.42 -7.11
C ASP A 131 6.18 4.03 -6.48
N ALA A 132 5.33 3.08 -6.88
CA ALA A 132 5.40 1.70 -6.38
C ALA A 132 6.70 1.00 -6.77
N TYR A 133 7.23 1.26 -7.97
CA TYR A 133 8.50 0.71 -8.43
C TYR A 133 9.70 1.22 -7.64
N PHE A 134 9.78 2.53 -7.38
CA PHE A 134 10.85 3.07 -6.55
C PHE A 134 10.76 2.57 -5.12
N GLY A 135 9.55 2.45 -4.56
CA GLY A 135 9.33 1.83 -3.26
C GLY A 135 9.89 0.42 -3.19
N ALA A 136 9.47 -0.46 -4.12
CA ALA A 136 9.92 -1.85 -4.16
C ALA A 136 11.45 -1.99 -4.31
N LEU A 137 12.09 -1.13 -5.12
CA LEU A 137 13.55 -1.15 -5.26
C LEU A 137 14.27 -0.66 -4.00
N LEU A 138 13.73 0.34 -3.30
CA LEU A 138 14.32 0.85 -2.06
C LEU A 138 14.21 -0.18 -0.94
N ASP A 139 13.04 -0.80 -0.78
CA ASP A 139 12.81 -1.86 0.23
C ASP A 139 13.78 -3.04 -0.01
N ALA A 140 13.98 -3.43 -1.27
CA ALA A 140 14.92 -4.46 -1.70
C ALA A 140 16.41 -4.06 -1.65
N GLY A 141 16.75 -2.82 -1.27
CA GLY A 141 18.13 -2.35 -1.15
C GLY A 141 18.83 -2.01 -2.48
N HIS A 142 18.09 -1.88 -3.59
CA HIS A 142 18.64 -1.55 -4.93
C HIS A 142 18.92 -0.04 -5.11
N HIS A 143 19.61 0.58 -4.15
CA HIS A 143 19.79 2.04 -4.06
C HIS A 143 20.50 2.66 -5.27
N SER A 144 21.50 1.97 -5.83
CA SER A 144 22.28 2.45 -6.97
C SER A 144 21.46 2.56 -8.26
N GLU A 145 20.39 1.77 -8.38
CA GLU A 145 19.48 1.82 -9.52
C GLU A 145 18.42 2.92 -9.37
N VAL A 146 17.92 3.12 -8.15
CA VAL A 146 16.86 4.10 -7.86
C VAL A 146 17.34 5.53 -8.10
N LYS A 147 18.54 5.87 -7.58
CA LYS A 147 19.03 7.25 -7.53
C LYS A 147 18.98 8.00 -8.86
N PRO A 148 19.62 7.53 -9.96
CA PRO A 148 19.65 8.29 -11.21
C PRO A 148 18.26 8.45 -11.84
N ARG A 149 17.39 7.43 -11.70
CA ARG A 149 16.03 7.46 -12.24
C ARG A 149 15.14 8.42 -11.45
N LEU A 150 15.28 8.44 -10.13
CA LEU A 150 14.54 9.32 -9.24
C LEU A 150 14.94 10.79 -9.42
N GLU A 151 16.25 11.07 -9.50
CA GLU A 151 16.77 12.41 -9.80
C GLU A 151 16.27 12.92 -11.16
N HIS A 152 16.31 12.07 -12.19
CA HIS A 152 15.75 12.40 -13.49
C HIS A 152 14.26 12.74 -13.40
N ARG A 153 13.45 11.93 -12.71
CA ARG A 153 12.01 12.20 -12.56
C ARG A 153 11.72 13.49 -11.80
N ILE A 154 12.46 13.79 -10.74
CA ILE A 154 12.32 15.05 -9.98
C ILE A 154 12.69 16.25 -10.85
N SER A 155 13.73 16.15 -11.68
CA SER A 155 14.16 17.22 -12.59
C SER A 155 13.09 17.61 -13.62
N GLN A 156 12.19 16.69 -13.97
CA GLN A 156 11.07 16.92 -14.88
C GLN A 156 9.93 17.74 -14.23
N LYS A 157 10.08 18.17 -12.97
CA LYS A 157 9.11 18.97 -12.20
C LYS A 157 7.73 18.31 -12.13
N VAL A 158 7.71 16.99 -11.98
CA VAL A 158 6.47 16.22 -11.83
C VAL A 158 5.73 16.70 -10.59
N LYS A 159 4.41 16.89 -10.71
CA LYS A 159 3.58 17.38 -9.61
C LYS A 159 3.34 16.24 -8.62
N GLY A 160 3.61 16.48 -7.35
CA GLY A 160 3.36 15.52 -6.27
C GLY A 160 4.57 15.38 -5.36
N THR A 161 4.36 14.79 -4.18
CA THR A 161 5.41 14.61 -3.17
C THR A 161 5.98 13.20 -3.11
N ALA A 162 5.40 12.24 -3.83
CA ALA A 162 5.78 10.82 -3.78
C ALA A 162 7.27 10.61 -4.06
N PHE A 163 7.77 11.14 -5.18
CA PHE A 163 9.19 11.03 -5.55
C PHE A 163 10.13 11.76 -4.59
N GLN A 164 9.68 12.86 -3.96
CA GLN A 164 10.45 13.54 -2.92
C GLN A 164 10.54 12.68 -1.65
N GLY A 165 9.47 11.96 -1.31
CA GLY A 165 9.48 10.97 -0.22
C GLY A 165 10.50 9.86 -0.46
N HIS A 166 10.53 9.28 -1.67
CA HIS A 166 11.56 8.31 -2.05
C HIS A 166 12.97 8.86 -1.98
N LEU A 167 13.18 10.12 -2.37
CA LEU A 167 14.50 10.75 -2.31
C LEU A 167 14.94 10.92 -0.86
N ALA A 168 14.02 11.34 0.01
CA ALA A 168 14.27 11.45 1.43
C ALA A 168 14.57 10.08 2.06
N HIS A 169 13.86 9.03 1.65
CA HIS A 169 14.13 7.65 2.08
C HIS A 169 15.54 7.19 1.65
N LEU A 170 15.88 7.36 0.37
CA LEU A 170 17.20 7.04 -0.16
C LEU A 170 18.33 7.80 0.58
N LEU A 171 18.17 9.10 0.81
CA LEU A 171 19.15 9.90 1.56
C LEU A 171 19.32 9.40 3.00
N ALA A 172 18.25 8.97 3.65
CA ALA A 172 18.32 8.38 4.98
C ALA A 172 19.10 7.06 4.97
N LEU A 173 18.88 6.21 3.96
CA LEU A 173 19.63 4.95 3.75
C LEU A 173 21.11 5.21 3.42
N GLU A 174 21.44 6.31 2.74
CA GLU A 174 22.82 6.78 2.52
C GLU A 174 23.46 7.43 3.77
N GLY A 175 22.74 7.51 4.89
CA GLY A 175 23.23 8.12 6.14
C GLY A 175 23.13 9.65 6.19
N LYS A 176 22.60 10.31 5.16
CA LYS A 176 22.41 11.77 5.07
C LYS A 176 21.12 12.21 5.77
N LYS A 177 21.04 11.94 7.08
CA LYS A 177 19.81 12.08 7.88
C LYS A 177 19.26 13.52 7.92
N ASP A 178 20.12 14.53 7.96
CA ASP A 178 19.67 15.92 8.04
C ASP A 178 19.06 16.39 6.72
N GLU A 179 19.66 16.03 5.58
CA GLU A 179 19.10 16.31 4.24
C GLU A 179 17.76 15.58 4.05
N ALA A 180 17.71 14.29 4.42
CA ALA A 180 16.47 13.50 4.40
C ALA A 180 15.35 14.17 5.23
N ARG A 181 15.68 14.64 6.44
CA ARG A 181 14.72 15.28 7.34
C ARG A 181 14.10 16.53 6.73
N VAL A 182 14.91 17.38 6.10
CA VAL A 182 14.43 18.62 5.46
C VAL A 182 13.41 18.30 4.36
N ILE A 183 13.71 17.30 3.54
CA ILE A 183 12.80 16.89 2.45
C ILE A 183 11.52 16.27 3.01
N TRP A 184 11.61 15.38 4.01
CA TRP A 184 10.44 14.79 4.67
C TRP A 184 9.51 15.86 5.25
N GLN A 185 10.05 16.87 5.95
CA GLN A 185 9.25 17.96 6.50
C GLN A 185 8.54 18.78 5.41
N ALA A 186 9.19 19.00 4.26
CA ALA A 186 8.58 19.69 3.13
C ALA A 186 7.44 18.86 2.51
N VAL A 187 7.65 17.55 2.35
CA VAL A 187 6.64 16.59 1.86
C VAL A 187 5.42 16.57 2.77
N GLU A 188 5.62 16.42 4.08
CA GLU A 188 4.55 16.41 5.07
C GLU A 188 3.75 17.71 5.06
N LEU A 189 4.43 18.86 5.01
CA LEU A 189 3.78 20.16 4.95
C LEU A 189 2.92 20.30 3.70
N GLN A 190 3.42 19.86 2.54
CA GLN A 190 2.68 19.91 1.28
C GLN A 190 1.47 18.97 1.29
N GLN A 191 1.61 17.74 1.78
CA GLN A 191 0.50 16.80 1.93
C GLN A 191 -0.57 17.32 2.89
N ARG A 192 -0.15 17.90 4.02
CA ARG A 192 -1.05 18.54 4.98
C ARG A 192 -1.83 19.69 4.33
N ASN A 193 -1.14 20.56 3.59
CA ASN A 193 -1.78 21.68 2.91
C ASN A 193 -2.78 21.20 1.86
N LEU A 194 -2.44 20.14 1.12
CA LEU A 194 -3.36 19.51 0.18
C LEU A 194 -4.60 18.97 0.90
N ALA A 195 -4.43 18.20 1.98
CA ALA A 195 -5.52 17.66 2.78
C ALA A 195 -6.43 18.76 3.33
N ILE A 196 -5.87 19.85 3.85
CA ILE A 196 -6.64 21.02 4.34
C ILE A 196 -7.42 21.68 3.21
N ASN A 197 -6.85 21.74 2.00
CA ASN A 197 -7.51 22.36 0.84
C ASN A 197 -8.63 21.49 0.27
N THR A 198 -8.62 20.18 0.48
CA THR A 198 -9.69 19.27 0.06
C THR A 198 -10.85 19.16 1.05
N LEU A 199 -10.71 19.73 2.26
CA LEU A 199 -11.78 19.72 3.26
C LEU A 199 -12.88 20.73 2.92
N ALA A 200 -14.11 20.41 3.35
CA ALA A 200 -15.24 21.33 3.28
C ALA A 200 -14.89 22.69 3.95
N PRO A 201 -15.38 23.84 3.43
CA PRO A 201 -14.98 25.16 3.90
C PRO A 201 -15.13 25.39 5.42
N ALA A 202 -16.16 24.83 6.03
CA ALA A 202 -16.39 24.90 7.47
C ALA A 202 -15.28 24.20 8.28
N THR A 203 -14.85 23.02 7.83
CA THR A 203 -13.78 22.22 8.45
C THR A 203 -12.42 22.86 8.24
N LYS A 204 -12.18 23.45 7.06
CA LYS A 204 -10.97 24.22 6.75
C LYS A 204 -10.78 25.41 7.70
N LYS A 205 -11.85 26.18 7.96
CA LYS A 205 -11.84 27.33 8.87
C LYS A 205 -11.54 26.91 10.32
N LEU A 206 -12.10 25.78 10.77
CA LEU A 206 -11.93 25.27 12.12
C LEU A 206 -10.49 24.80 12.40
N LEU A 207 -9.88 24.09 11.45
CA LEU A 207 -8.48 23.66 11.53
C LEU A 207 -7.50 24.84 11.45
N GLN A 208 -7.76 25.82 10.59
CA GLN A 208 -6.95 27.04 10.52
C GLN A 208 -6.98 27.85 11.83
N GLN A 209 -8.15 27.93 12.48
CA GLN A 209 -8.30 28.58 13.78
C GLN A 209 -7.61 27.82 14.92
N GLN A 210 -7.68 26.49 14.93
CA GLN A 210 -6.92 25.67 15.88
C GLN A 210 -5.41 25.85 15.68
N HIS A 211 -4.94 25.91 14.43
CA HIS A 211 -3.54 26.15 14.11
C HIS A 211 -3.02 27.50 14.60
N HIS A 212 -3.81 28.57 14.49
CA HIS A 212 -3.44 29.87 15.03
C HIS A 212 -3.28 29.81 16.57
N ARG A 213 -4.20 29.12 17.25
CA ARG A 213 -4.14 28.92 18.71
C ARG A 213 -2.96 28.05 19.16
N THR A 214 -2.59 27.01 18.39
CA THR A 214 -1.44 26.16 18.72
C THR A 214 -0.12 26.87 18.45
N ARG A 215 -0.04 27.72 17.40
CA ARG A 215 1.13 28.60 17.16
C ARG A 215 1.30 29.64 18.27
N GLU A 216 0.22 30.26 18.74
CA GLU A 216 0.27 31.18 19.89
C GLU A 216 0.68 30.47 21.18
N LYS A 217 0.23 29.23 21.39
CA LYS A 217 0.68 28.42 22.54
C LYS A 217 2.14 27.97 22.41
N MET A 218 2.62 27.65 21.22
CA MET A 218 4.04 27.32 21.01
C MET A 218 4.95 28.55 21.12
N SER A 219 4.52 29.74 20.68
CA SER A 219 5.30 30.97 20.88
C SER A 219 5.36 31.42 22.35
N LEU A 220 4.43 30.95 23.20
CA LEU A 220 4.48 31.14 24.65
C LEU A 220 5.38 30.10 25.36
N PHE A 221 5.68 28.97 24.72
CA PHE A 221 6.56 27.92 25.27
C PHE A 221 8.04 28.03 24.83
N ASP A 222 8.37 28.93 23.90
CA ASP A 222 9.76 29.21 23.48
C ASP A 222 10.56 30.10 24.47
N ILE A 223 10.09 30.24 25.72
CA ILE A 223 10.87 30.80 26.83
C ILE A 223 11.12 29.71 27.88
N ARG A 224 11.89 28.68 27.53
CA ARG A 224 12.82 27.95 28.43
C ARG A 224 13.38 26.72 27.75
N TRP A 225 14.45 26.91 27.00
CA TRP A 225 15.57 25.94 26.93
C TRP A 225 16.84 26.77 26.79
N LYS A 226 17.41 27.14 27.95
CA LYS A 226 18.82 27.55 28.06
C LYS A 226 19.66 26.29 28.16
#